data_AF-A0A8B2HTV5-F1
#
_entry.id   AF-A0A8B2HTV5-F1
#
_cell.length_a   1.000
_cell.length_b   1.000
_cell.length_c   1.000
_cell.angle_alpha   90.00
_cell.angle_beta   90.00
_cell.angle_gamma   90.00
#
_symmetry.space_group_name_H-M   'P 1'
#
loop_
_entity.id
_entity.type
_entity.pdbx_description
1 polymer ?
#
loop_
_entity_poly.entity_id
_entity_poly.type
_entity_poly.pdbx_seq_one_letter_code
_entity_poly.pdbx_strand_id
1 'polypeptide(L)'
;MNANIFASKIPKKLSKSAYGYSMTESVFAGLPAANMKGKWIQLTTLSFPSSAIVPIGHIGPWNGGGWDDKFDDAYWREKHRPQAECGKDLKNITTDKSGIQLSNKLWKLLGLMGKKTVSVNWHFVPTPKNKKALVIDKDMKKTNINPYF
;
A
#
# COMPACT_ATOMS: atom_id res chain seq x y z
N MET A 1 11.05 0.23 15.86
CA MET A 1 9.72 0.74 16.25
C MET A 1 8.99 1.12 14.99
N ASN A 2 7.95 0.35 14.64
CA ASN A 2 7.10 0.65 13.50
C ASN A 2 5.94 1.49 14.02
N ALA A 3 5.89 2.77 13.66
CA ALA A 3 4.70 3.55 13.91
C ALA A 3 3.54 2.95 13.09
N ASN A 4 2.43 2.65 13.76
CA ASN A 4 1.21 2.24 13.10
C ASN A 4 0.75 3.36 12.16
N ILE A 5 0.59 3.06 10.87
CA ILE A 5 0.11 4.02 9.85
C ILE A 5 -1.27 3.62 9.34
N PHE A 6 -1.95 4.52 8.64
CA PHE A 6 -3.21 4.24 7.98
C PHE A 6 -2.99 3.67 6.59
N ALA A 7 -3.66 2.56 6.30
CA ALA A 7 -3.84 2.06 4.95
C ALA A 7 -5.24 2.41 4.45
N SER A 8 -5.34 2.83 3.19
CA SER A 8 -6.60 2.98 2.46
C SER A 8 -6.59 2.13 1.20
N LYS A 9 -7.75 2.07 0.53
CA LYS A 9 -7.85 1.49 -0.80
C LYS A 9 -7.55 2.54 -1.86
N ILE A 10 -6.78 2.19 -2.89
CA ILE A 10 -6.55 3.09 -4.02
C ILE A 10 -7.90 3.47 -4.67
N PRO A 11 -8.14 4.76 -4.99
CA PRO A 11 -9.37 5.20 -5.61
C PRO A 11 -9.69 4.48 -6.93
N LYS A 12 -10.97 4.11 -7.13
CA LYS A 12 -11.45 3.31 -8.27
C LYS A 12 -11.36 3.99 -9.64
N LYS A 13 -10.97 5.26 -9.72
CA LYS A 13 -10.99 6.02 -10.99
C LYS A 13 -9.90 5.59 -11.98
N LEU A 14 -8.98 4.73 -11.57
CA LEU A 14 -7.84 4.27 -12.37
C LEU A 14 -8.10 2.87 -12.94
N SER A 15 -7.84 2.67 -14.24
CA SER A 15 -7.78 1.34 -14.85
C SER A 15 -6.41 0.67 -14.68
N LYS A 16 -5.35 1.48 -14.69
CA LYS A 16 -3.96 1.06 -14.46
C LYS A 16 -3.34 1.83 -13.29
N SER A 17 -2.45 1.17 -12.55
CA SER A 17 -1.62 1.83 -11.54
C SER A 17 -0.57 2.73 -12.21
N ALA A 18 0.04 3.61 -11.41
CA ALA A 18 1.20 4.40 -11.83
C ALA A 18 2.30 3.55 -12.50
N TYR A 19 2.51 2.29 -12.09
CA TYR A 19 3.49 1.39 -12.68
C TYR A 19 2.96 0.49 -13.81
N GLY A 20 1.71 0.71 -14.25
CA GLY A 20 1.08 0.03 -15.39
C GLY A 20 0.32 -1.25 -15.05
N TYR A 21 0.17 -1.62 -13.77
CA TYR A 21 -0.51 -2.84 -13.35
C TYR A 21 -2.04 -2.68 -13.34
N SER A 22 -2.78 -3.75 -13.60
CA SER A 22 -4.25 -3.74 -13.57
C SER A 22 -4.78 -3.36 -12.18
N MET A 23 -5.66 -2.37 -12.09
CA MET A 23 -6.26 -1.94 -10.83
C MET A 23 -7.37 -2.88 -10.33
N THR A 24 -7.98 -3.65 -11.24
CA THR A 24 -9.04 -4.61 -10.91
C THR A 24 -8.45 -5.91 -10.42
N GLU A 25 -7.42 -6.37 -11.12
CA GLU A 25 -6.94 -7.71 -10.97
C GLU A 25 -5.72 -7.80 -10.05
N SER A 26 -4.82 -6.80 -10.03
CA SER A 26 -3.51 -6.98 -9.37
C SER A 26 -3.56 -6.91 -7.84
N VAL A 27 -2.55 -7.51 -7.21
CA VAL A 27 -2.37 -7.54 -5.75
C VAL A 27 -1.05 -6.87 -5.41
N PHE A 28 -1.13 -5.59 -5.03
CA PHE A 28 0.02 -4.77 -4.67
C PHE A 28 -0.34 -3.70 -3.63
N ALA A 29 0.70 -3.07 -3.08
CA ALA A 29 0.63 -1.83 -2.31
C ALA A 29 1.21 -0.64 -3.10
N GLY A 30 0.86 0.57 -2.69
CA GLY A 30 1.46 1.82 -3.11
C GLY A 30 2.20 2.46 -1.94
N LEU A 31 3.35 3.06 -2.24
CA LEU A 31 4.04 4.00 -1.36
C LEU A 31 4.08 5.39 -2.01
N PRO A 32 4.13 6.48 -1.22
CA PRO A 32 4.21 7.84 -1.73
C PRO A 32 5.65 8.15 -2.21
N ALA A 33 6.20 7.33 -3.12
CA ALA A 33 7.53 7.54 -3.70
C ALA A 33 7.67 6.94 -5.11
N ALA A 34 8.36 7.66 -6.00
CA ALA A 34 8.47 7.35 -7.43
C ALA A 34 9.34 6.13 -7.74
N ASN A 35 10.36 5.86 -6.92
CA ASN A 35 11.40 4.86 -7.21
C ASN A 35 11.29 3.60 -6.34
N MET A 36 10.07 3.05 -6.26
CA MET A 36 9.77 1.90 -5.39
C MET A 36 9.33 0.64 -6.14
N LYS A 37 9.21 0.71 -7.47
CA LYS A 37 8.83 -0.44 -8.31
C LYS A 37 9.75 -1.65 -8.06
N GLY A 38 9.14 -2.82 -7.86
CA GLY A 38 9.86 -4.08 -7.65
C GLY A 38 10.31 -4.35 -6.21
N LYS A 39 10.22 -3.38 -5.30
CA LYS A 39 10.39 -3.62 -3.86
C LYS A 39 9.15 -4.31 -3.27
N TRP A 40 9.33 -5.00 -2.15
CA TRP A 40 8.27 -5.75 -1.48
C TRP A 40 8.10 -5.30 -0.04
N ILE A 41 6.86 -5.37 0.44
CA ILE A 41 6.51 -5.07 1.82
C ILE A 41 5.75 -6.24 2.43
N GLN A 42 5.92 -6.41 3.73
CA GLN A 42 4.97 -7.12 4.58
C GLN A 42 4.11 -6.09 5.30
N LEU A 43 2.80 -6.30 5.31
CA LEU A 43 1.85 -5.52 6.10
C LEU A 43 0.98 -6.43 6.95
N THR A 44 0.59 -5.95 8.13
CA THR A 44 -0.30 -6.64 9.07
C THR A 44 -1.33 -5.65 9.60
N THR A 45 -2.61 -5.97 9.49
CA THR A 45 -3.70 -5.16 10.07
C THR A 45 -3.72 -5.30 11.59
N LEU A 46 -4.03 -4.22 12.31
CA LEU A 46 -4.02 -4.23 13.77
C LEU A 46 -5.35 -4.60 14.40
N SER A 47 -6.46 -4.29 13.73
CA SER A 47 -7.82 -4.56 14.23
C SER A 47 -8.18 -6.06 14.18
N PHE A 48 -7.50 -6.83 13.34
CA PHE A 48 -7.60 -8.28 13.22
C PHE A 48 -6.36 -8.75 12.45
N PRO A 49 -5.78 -9.92 12.73
CA PRO A 49 -4.42 -10.26 12.31
C PRO A 49 -4.30 -10.74 10.86
N SER A 50 -5.00 -10.12 9.91
CA SER A 50 -4.73 -10.34 8.49
C SER A 50 -3.37 -9.74 8.11
N SER A 51 -2.67 -10.38 7.18
CA SER A 51 -1.38 -9.90 6.71
C SER A 51 -1.16 -10.21 5.24
N ALA A 52 -0.23 -9.49 4.62
CA ALA A 52 0.17 -9.75 3.25
C ALA A 52 1.64 -9.42 3.02
N ILE A 53 2.28 -10.23 2.16
CA ILE A 53 3.57 -9.94 1.53
C ILE A 53 3.30 -9.66 0.07
N VAL A 54 3.51 -8.41 -0.36
CA VAL A 54 3.12 -7.94 -1.70
C VAL A 54 4.19 -7.01 -2.28
N PRO A 55 4.29 -6.91 -3.61
CA PRO A 55 5.14 -5.91 -4.21
C PRO A 55 4.54 -4.51 -4.10
N ILE A 56 5.39 -3.51 -4.30
CA ILE A 56 4.98 -2.14 -4.54
C ILE A 56 4.67 -1.97 -6.02
N GLY A 57 3.41 -1.69 -6.30
CA GLY A 57 2.83 -1.61 -7.64
C GLY A 57 2.26 -0.24 -7.99
N HIS A 58 2.36 0.75 -7.11
CA HIS A 58 1.80 2.08 -7.32
C HIS A 58 2.62 3.16 -6.60
N ILE A 59 2.49 4.39 -7.08
CA ILE A 59 2.91 5.61 -6.38
C ILE A 59 1.64 6.17 -5.74
N GLY A 60 1.56 6.11 -4.43
CA GLY A 60 0.37 6.47 -3.67
C GLY A 60 0.54 6.11 -2.20
N PRO A 61 0.02 6.90 -1.24
CA PRO A 61 -0.85 8.06 -1.40
C PRO A 61 -0.21 9.23 -2.14
N TRP A 62 -1.04 10.05 -2.76
CA TRP A 62 -0.58 11.25 -3.45
C TRP A 62 0.01 12.25 -2.44
N ASN A 63 1.23 12.71 -2.71
CA ASN A 63 1.93 13.68 -1.86
C ASN A 63 2.38 14.95 -2.63
N GLY A 64 1.71 15.29 -3.73
CA GLY A 64 1.97 16.51 -4.49
C GLY A 64 2.63 16.29 -5.85
N GLY A 65 3.14 15.09 -6.13
CA GLY A 65 3.65 14.72 -7.45
C GLY A 65 3.68 13.21 -7.65
N GLY A 66 3.45 12.78 -8.88
CA GLY A 66 3.49 11.37 -9.26
C GLY A 66 4.93 10.87 -9.34
N TRP A 67 5.54 11.01 -10.52
CA TRP A 67 6.92 10.57 -10.78
C TRP A 67 8.00 11.60 -10.41
N ASP A 68 7.60 12.74 -9.85
CA ASP A 68 8.49 13.81 -9.41
C ASP A 68 8.94 13.53 -7.97
N ASP A 69 10.18 13.07 -7.82
CA ASP A 69 10.72 12.53 -6.58
C ASP A 69 10.92 13.57 -5.48
N LYS A 70 10.87 14.87 -5.80
CA LYS A 70 10.86 15.94 -4.78
C LYS A 70 9.63 15.89 -3.88
N PHE A 71 8.59 15.15 -4.27
CA PHE A 71 7.39 14.91 -3.47
C PHE A 71 7.38 13.53 -2.81
N ASP A 72 8.46 12.75 -2.92
CA ASP A 72 8.59 11.48 -2.22
C ASP A 72 8.48 11.71 -0.70
N ASP A 73 7.68 10.88 -0.04
CA ASP A 73 7.50 10.87 1.40
C ASP A 73 8.08 9.58 1.97
N ALA A 74 9.40 9.60 2.19
CA ALA A 74 10.16 8.45 2.64
C ALA A 74 10.08 8.23 4.16
N TYR A 75 8.90 8.38 4.76
CA TYR A 75 8.66 8.32 6.21
C TYR A 75 9.22 7.08 6.92
N TRP A 76 9.40 5.98 6.18
CA TRP A 76 10.05 4.76 6.67
C TRP A 76 11.53 4.92 7.02
N ARG A 77 12.23 5.91 6.46
CA ARG A 77 13.66 6.18 6.76
C ARG A 77 13.82 6.96 8.04
N GLU A 78 12.95 7.95 8.22
CA GLU A 78 13.09 8.98 9.25
C GLU A 78 12.20 8.74 10.48
N LYS A 79 11.48 7.61 10.51
CA LYS A 79 10.60 7.18 11.61
C LYS A 79 9.51 8.21 11.96
N HIS A 80 9.11 9.05 11.01
CA HIS A 80 7.96 9.95 11.15
C HIS A 80 6.68 9.32 10.59
N ARG A 81 5.54 10.02 10.77
CA ARG A 81 4.28 9.66 10.11
C ARG A 81 4.28 10.20 8.68
N PRO A 82 3.65 9.49 7.72
CA PRO A 82 3.48 10.01 6.37
C PRO A 82 2.80 11.38 6.37
N GLN A 83 3.29 12.33 5.56
CA GLN A 83 2.75 13.67 5.38
C GLN A 83 1.27 13.62 5.01
N ALA A 84 0.89 12.71 4.12
CA ALA A 84 -0.49 12.57 3.67
C ALA A 84 -1.47 12.30 4.82
N GLU A 85 -1.05 11.74 5.95
CA GLU A 85 -1.93 11.49 7.09
C GLU A 85 -2.39 12.76 7.82
N CYS A 86 -1.69 13.89 7.67
CA CYS A 86 -2.15 15.17 8.23
C CYS A 86 -3.41 15.69 7.52
N GLY A 87 -3.78 15.11 6.37
CA GLY A 87 -4.91 15.53 5.54
C GLY A 87 -4.55 16.49 4.42
N LYS A 88 -3.26 16.82 4.26
CA LYS A 88 -2.73 17.72 3.23
C LYS A 88 -1.46 17.16 2.61
N ASP A 89 -1.34 17.28 1.28
CA ASP A 89 -0.10 17.00 0.57
C ASP A 89 0.87 18.20 0.63
N LEU A 90 2.05 18.07 0.03
CA LEU A 90 3.05 19.15 -0.04
C LEU A 90 2.62 20.36 -0.88
N LYS A 91 1.47 20.28 -1.57
CA LYS A 91 0.84 21.38 -2.32
C LYS A 91 -0.43 21.90 -1.64
N ASN A 92 -0.68 21.51 -0.38
CA ASN A 92 -1.86 21.89 0.40
C ASN A 92 -3.21 21.37 -0.17
N ILE A 93 -3.17 20.35 -1.03
CA ILE A 93 -4.34 19.65 -1.54
C ILE A 93 -4.78 18.60 -0.52
N THR A 94 -6.10 18.44 -0.33
CA THR A 94 -6.67 17.48 0.60
C THR A 94 -6.36 16.03 0.20
N THR A 95 -5.89 15.23 1.16
CA THR A 95 -5.54 13.81 0.98
C THR A 95 -6.59 12.87 1.58
N ASP A 96 -6.43 11.57 1.34
CA ASP A 96 -7.26 10.52 1.96
C ASP A 96 -6.79 10.10 3.36
N LYS A 97 -5.78 10.79 3.91
CA LYS A 97 -5.16 10.51 5.20
C LYS A 97 -4.54 9.13 5.35
N SER A 98 -4.21 8.46 4.24
CA SER A 98 -3.44 7.21 4.28
C SER A 98 -1.94 7.49 4.22
N GLY A 99 -1.15 6.54 4.73
CA GLY A 99 0.29 6.43 4.50
C GLY A 99 0.66 5.37 3.45
N ILE A 100 -0.22 4.38 3.28
CA ILE A 100 -0.12 3.33 2.25
C ILE A 100 -1.47 3.18 1.58
N GLN A 101 -1.44 2.91 0.27
CA GLN A 101 -2.65 2.54 -0.46
C GLN A 101 -2.57 1.10 -0.96
N LEU A 102 -3.67 0.37 -0.88
CA LEU A 102 -3.75 -1.03 -1.31
C LEU A 102 -4.61 -1.15 -2.56
N SER A 103 -4.19 -2.03 -3.48
CA SER A 103 -5.01 -2.45 -4.61
C SER A 103 -6.38 -2.98 -4.15
N ASN A 104 -7.40 -2.84 -4.99
CA ASN A 104 -8.77 -3.23 -4.63
C ASN A 104 -8.87 -4.74 -4.34
N LYS A 105 -8.14 -5.59 -5.06
CA LYS A 105 -8.13 -7.04 -4.81
C LYS A 105 -7.44 -7.38 -3.50
N LEU A 106 -6.29 -6.75 -3.18
CA LEU A 106 -5.63 -6.93 -1.89
C LEU A 106 -6.54 -6.49 -0.73
N TRP A 107 -7.22 -5.34 -0.86
CA TRP A 107 -8.18 -4.85 0.14
C TRP A 107 -9.31 -5.86 0.41
N LYS A 108 -9.84 -6.49 -0.64
CA LYS A 108 -10.85 -7.56 -0.52
C LYS A 108 -10.30 -8.81 0.15
N LEU A 109 -9.12 -9.28 -0.27
CA LEU A 109 -8.49 -10.50 0.25
C LEU A 109 -8.15 -10.38 1.74
N LEU A 110 -7.81 -9.17 2.20
CA LEU A 110 -7.61 -8.87 3.61
C LEU A 110 -8.92 -8.72 4.39
N GLY A 111 -10.09 -8.93 3.78
CA GLY A 111 -11.38 -8.82 4.48
C GLY A 111 -11.76 -7.39 4.88
N LEU A 112 -11.20 -6.36 4.23
CA LEU A 112 -11.38 -4.95 4.62
C LEU A 112 -12.63 -4.30 3.99
N MET A 113 -13.53 -5.09 3.41
CA MET A 113 -14.75 -4.58 2.79
C MET A 113 -15.61 -3.81 3.81
N GLY A 114 -16.15 -2.67 3.38
CA GLY A 114 -16.90 -1.75 4.26
C GLY A 114 -16.03 -0.81 5.11
N LYS A 115 -14.70 -1.01 5.17
CA LYS A 115 -13.78 -0.07 5.83
C LYS A 115 -13.33 1.02 4.85
N LYS A 116 -13.17 2.25 5.35
CA LYS A 116 -12.56 3.37 4.60
C LYS A 116 -11.05 3.38 4.74
N THR A 117 -10.57 3.22 5.97
CA THR A 117 -9.17 3.17 6.36
C THR A 117 -8.97 2.14 7.47
N VAL A 118 -7.76 1.61 7.60
CA VAL A 118 -7.38 0.69 8.69
C VAL A 118 -5.96 1.00 9.16
N SER A 119 -5.68 0.77 10.43
CA SER A 119 -4.31 0.87 10.95
C SER A 119 -3.53 -0.40 10.65
N VAL A 120 -2.29 -0.25 10.17
CA VAL A 120 -1.41 -1.35 9.81
C VAL A 120 -0.01 -1.14 10.39
N ASN A 121 0.65 -2.26 10.67
CA ASN A 121 2.10 -2.34 10.75
C ASN A 121 2.64 -2.79 9.40
N TRP A 122 3.77 -2.25 8.98
CA TRP A 122 4.43 -2.70 7.75
C TRP A 122 5.95 -2.51 7.80
N HIS A 123 6.67 -3.19 6.91
CA HIS A 123 8.10 -3.02 6.68
C HIS A 123 8.50 -3.60 5.32
N PHE A 124 9.68 -3.22 4.81
CA PHE A 124 10.25 -3.86 3.62
C PHE A 124 10.67 -5.30 3.91
N VAL A 125 10.50 -6.16 2.92
CA VAL A 125 10.97 -7.54 2.95
C VAL A 125 11.70 -7.88 1.65
N PRO A 126 12.59 -8.90 1.65
CA PRO A 126 13.15 -9.43 0.41
C PRO A 126 12.07 -9.89 -0.55
N THR A 127 12.38 -9.86 -1.85
CA THR A 127 11.48 -10.44 -2.86
C THR A 127 11.32 -11.94 -2.59
N PRO A 128 10.09 -12.48 -2.50
CA PRO A 128 9.86 -13.91 -2.32
C PRO A 128 10.48 -14.73 -3.47
N LYS A 129 11.07 -15.89 -3.16
CA LYS A 129 11.72 -16.76 -4.16
C LYS A 129 10.79 -17.16 -5.29
N ASN A 130 9.52 -17.43 -4.97
CA ASN A 130 8.49 -17.80 -5.95
C ASN A 130 7.88 -16.59 -6.68
N LYS A 131 8.28 -15.36 -6.33
CA LYS A 131 7.77 -14.08 -6.84
C LYS A 131 6.24 -13.93 -6.72
N LYS A 132 5.60 -14.68 -5.81
CA LYS A 132 4.16 -14.62 -5.54
C LYS A 132 3.87 -13.77 -4.31
N ALA A 133 2.75 -13.06 -4.36
CA ALA A 133 2.16 -12.44 -3.19
C ALA A 133 1.62 -13.54 -2.26
N LEU A 134 1.80 -13.33 -0.95
CA LEU A 134 1.17 -14.14 0.09
C LEU A 134 0.14 -13.28 0.80
N VAL A 135 -1.09 -13.76 0.93
CA VAL A 135 -2.12 -13.13 1.77
C VAL A 135 -2.59 -14.13 2.81
N ILE A 136 -2.65 -13.69 4.06
CA ILE A 136 -3.24 -14.39 5.19
C ILE A 136 -4.49 -13.59 5.58
N ASP A 137 -5.66 -14.17 5.36
CA ASP A 137 -6.93 -13.50 5.66
C ASP A 137 -7.27 -13.53 7.16
N LYS A 138 -8.44 -12.99 7.51
CA LYS A 138 -8.92 -12.90 8.91
C LYS A 138 -9.16 -14.27 9.55
N ASP A 139 -9.33 -15.31 8.74
CA ASP A 139 -9.58 -16.69 9.17
C ASP A 139 -8.27 -17.51 9.10
N MET A 140 -7.12 -16.82 9.00
CA MET A 140 -5.76 -17.38 8.93
C MET A 140 -5.49 -18.26 7.71
N LYS A 141 -6.35 -18.19 6.68
CA LYS A 141 -6.16 -18.92 5.43
C LYS A 141 -5.07 -18.25 4.60
N LYS A 142 -4.09 -19.04 4.17
CA LYS A 142 -2.95 -18.60 3.37
C LYS A 142 -3.23 -18.80 1.88
N THR A 143 -3.00 -17.75 1.09
CA THR A 143 -3.16 -17.79 -0.37
C THR A 143 -1.93 -17.24 -1.06
N ASN A 144 -1.32 -18.01 -1.96
CA ASN A 144 -0.24 -17.56 -2.85
C ASN A 144 -0.82 -17.13 -4.20
N ILE A 145 -0.50 -15.92 -4.66
CA ILE A 145 -1.15 -15.29 -5.83
C ILE A 145 -0.09 -14.63 -6.71
N ASN A 146 -0.23 -14.69 -8.03
CA ASN A 146 0.57 -13.87 -8.93
C ASN A 146 0.18 -12.39 -8.75
N PRO A 147 1.09 -11.49 -8.35
CA PRO A 147 0.71 -10.13 -7.98
C PRO A 147 0.30 -9.26 -9.17
N TYR A 148 0.71 -9.61 -10.39
CA TYR A 148 0.58 -8.77 -11.59
C TYR A 148 -0.31 -9.36 -12.70
N PHE A 149 -0.99 -10.48 -12.42
CA PHE A 149 -1.47 -11.53 -13.36
C PHE A 149 -0.35 -12.46 -13.79
#